data_AF-A0A7I7Q9N9-F1
#
_entry.id   AF-A0A7I7Q9N9-F1
#
_cell.length_a   1.000
_cell.length_b   1.000
_cell.length_c   1.000
_cell.angle_alpha   90.00
_cell.angle_beta   90.00
_cell.angle_gamma   90.00
#
_symmetry.space_group_name_H-M   'P 1'
#
loop_
_entity.id
_entity.type
_entity.pdbx_description
1 polymer ?
#
loop_
_entity_poly.entity_id
_entity_poly.type
_entity_poly.pdbx_seq_one_letter_code
_entity_poly.pdbx_strand_id
1 'polypeptide(L)'
;MVPAMLGQEVPSITVVPYFWSDQYDVKIQCLGEPEATDIVHLVEDDGRKFLAYYERDGVVVGVVGGGLPGKVMKARGKIAAATPISEMLG
;
A
#
# COMPACT_ATOMS: atom_id res chain seq x y z
N MET A 1 6.89 4.51 -19.83
CA MET A 1 8.28 4.81 -20.24
C MET A 1 8.60 4.27 -21.63
N VAL A 2 8.40 2.97 -21.91
CA VAL A 2 8.64 2.40 -23.26
C VAL A 2 7.79 3.05 -24.37
N PRO A 3 6.47 3.31 -24.21
CA PRO A 3 5.68 3.97 -25.26
C PRO A 3 6.19 5.37 -25.60
N ALA A 4 6.55 6.17 -24.59
CA ALA A 4 7.11 7.51 -24.79
C ALA A 4 8.43 7.48 -25.58
N MET A 5 9.31 6.50 -25.32
CA MET A 5 10.56 6.33 -26.07
C MET A 5 10.33 5.99 -27.55
N LEU A 6 9.17 5.43 -27.88
CA LEU A 6 8.74 5.08 -29.24
C LEU A 6 7.86 6.18 -29.87
N GLY A 7 7.74 7.37 -29.25
CA GLY A 7 6.87 8.45 -29.71
C GLY A 7 5.37 8.14 -29.59
N GLN A 8 5.00 7.12 -28.81
CA GLN A 8 3.62 6.75 -28.57
C GLN A 8 3.06 7.41 -27.31
N GLU A 9 1.76 7.69 -27.34
CA GLU A 9 1.02 8.21 -26.21
C GLU A 9 1.11 7.25 -25.02
N VAL A 10 1.45 7.78 -23.83
CA VAL A 10 1.53 6.99 -22.62
C VAL A 10 0.13 6.90 -22.01
N PRO A 11 -0.40 5.70 -21.76
CA PRO A 11 -1.70 5.58 -21.09
C PRO A 11 -1.62 6.21 -19.70
N SER A 12 -2.62 7.01 -19.33
CA SER A 12 -2.75 7.53 -17.97
C SER A 12 -3.12 6.37 -17.02
N ILE A 13 -2.10 5.77 -16.40
CA ILE A 13 -2.29 4.72 -15.40
C ILE A 13 -2.00 5.33 -14.03
N THR A 14 -2.98 5.24 -13.13
CA THR A 14 -2.74 5.49 -11.71
C THR A 14 -1.90 4.34 -11.16
N VAL A 15 -0.60 4.59 -10.98
CA VAL A 15 0.33 3.61 -10.42
C VAL A 15 0.34 3.78 -8.91
N VAL A 16 -0.09 2.75 -8.18
CA VAL A 16 0.13 2.67 -6.72
C VAL A 16 1.58 2.24 -6.49
N PRO A 17 2.43 3.10 -5.88
CA PRO A 17 3.81 2.75 -5.58
C PRO A 17 3.89 1.47 -4.75
N TYR A 18 4.96 0.71 -4.97
CA TYR A 18 5.16 -0.55 -4.30
C TYR A 18 6.63 -0.81 -4.08
N PHE A 19 6.98 -1.18 -2.85
CA PHE A 19 8.29 -1.75 -2.55
C PHE A 19 8.14 -2.93 -1.60
N TRP A 20 9.21 -3.71 -1.48
CA TRP A 20 9.30 -4.79 -0.53
C TRP A 20 10.73 -4.92 -0.01
N SER A 21 10.86 -5.55 1.16
CA SER A 21 12.12 -5.89 1.79
C SER A 21 11.96 -7.26 2.44
N ASP A 22 12.97 -8.11 2.31
CA ASP A 22 13.06 -9.34 3.10
C ASP A 22 14.06 -9.11 4.22
N GLN A 23 13.60 -9.19 5.47
CA GLN A 23 14.42 -9.03 6.66
C GLN A 23 14.11 -10.14 7.65
N TYR A 24 15.13 -10.88 8.10
CA TYR A 24 14.98 -11.95 9.12
C TYR A 24 13.87 -12.97 8.79
N ASP A 25 13.82 -13.42 7.54
CA ASP A 25 12.79 -14.33 7.00
C ASP A 25 11.35 -13.78 7.08
N VAL A 26 11.20 -12.45 7.16
CA VAL A 26 9.91 -11.75 7.08
C VAL A 26 9.89 -10.88 5.83
N LYS A 27 8.94 -11.19 4.94
CA LYS A 27 8.65 -10.38 3.77
C LYS A 27 7.81 -9.17 4.15
N ILE A 28 8.42 -8.00 4.16
CA ILE A 28 7.78 -6.70 4.39
C ILE A 28 7.40 -6.13 3.03
N GLN A 29 6.15 -5.70 2.89
CA GLN A 29 5.62 -5.09 1.67
C GLN A 29 4.93 -3.79 2.01
N CYS A 30 5.12 -2.78 1.15
CA CYS A 30 4.44 -1.49 1.23
C CYS A 30 3.76 -1.20 -0.10
N LEU A 31 2.47 -0.89 -0.04
CA LEU A 31 1.72 -0.27 -1.13
C LEU A 31 1.40 1.17 -0.79
N GLY A 32 1.41 2.04 -1.79
CA GLY A 32 1.17 3.47 -1.61
C GLY A 32 2.44 4.20 -1.21
N GLU A 33 2.27 5.45 -0.77
CA GLU A 33 3.35 6.34 -0.36
C GLU A 33 3.06 6.89 1.05
N PRO A 34 3.27 6.08 2.09
CA PRO A 34 3.14 6.53 3.47
C PRO A 34 4.06 7.71 3.79
N GLU A 35 3.55 8.67 4.55
CA GLU A 35 4.30 9.78 5.12
C GLU A 35 4.37 9.67 6.64
N ALA A 36 5.36 10.35 7.24
CA ALA A 36 5.58 10.32 8.69
C ALA A 36 4.42 10.94 9.50
N THR A 37 3.56 11.72 8.86
CA THR A 37 2.41 12.40 9.49
C THR A 37 1.11 11.64 9.34
N ASP A 38 1.10 10.52 8.61
CA ASP A 38 -0.10 9.71 8.41
C ASP A 38 -0.54 9.06 9.73
N ILE A 39 -1.85 8.91 9.89
CA ILE A 39 -2.40 8.14 11.00
C ILE A 39 -2.21 6.67 10.68
N VAL A 40 -1.55 5.94 11.61
CA VAL A 40 -1.27 4.51 11.44
C VAL A 40 -2.30 3.70 12.23
N HIS A 41 -3.01 2.83 11.52
CA HIS A 41 -3.93 1.87 12.10
C HIS A 41 -3.29 0.48 12.05
N LEU A 42 -2.90 -0.05 13.20
CA LEU A 42 -2.42 -1.43 13.31
C LEU A 42 -3.62 -2.37 13.39
N VAL A 43 -3.82 -3.16 12.34
CA VAL A 43 -5.02 -4.00 12.17
C VAL A 43 -4.77 -5.43 12.62
N GLU A 44 -3.55 -5.92 12.39
CA GLU A 44 -3.10 -7.23 12.84
C GLU A 44 -1.66 -7.12 13.34
N ASP A 45 -1.37 -7.77 14.46
CA ASP A 45 -0.04 -7.91 15.02
C ASP A 45 0.05 -9.17 15.90
N ASP A 46 1.00 -10.06 15.58
CA ASP A 46 1.36 -11.22 16.41
C ASP A 46 2.79 -11.15 16.95
N GLY A 47 3.45 -9.99 16.82
CA GLY A 47 4.86 -9.76 17.16
C GLY A 47 5.86 -10.19 16.07
N ARG A 48 5.42 -10.89 15.02
CA ARG A 48 6.24 -11.24 13.85
C ARG A 48 5.59 -10.85 12.52
N LYS A 49 4.29 -11.10 12.39
CA LYS A 49 3.45 -10.71 11.27
C LYS A 49 2.58 -9.55 11.68
N PHE A 50 2.42 -8.62 10.76
CA PHE A 50 1.62 -7.43 11.02
C PHE A 50 1.00 -6.88 9.74
N LEU A 51 -0.07 -6.10 9.91
CA LEU A 51 -0.72 -5.34 8.86
C LEU A 51 -1.11 -3.97 9.42
N ALA A 52 -0.62 -2.91 8.78
CA ALA A 52 -0.90 -1.53 9.13
C ALA A 52 -1.47 -0.77 7.94
N TYR A 53 -2.54 -0.01 8.17
CA TYR A 53 -3.10 0.93 7.20
C TYR A 53 -2.65 2.34 7.54
N TYR A 54 -2.31 3.11 6.52
CA TYR A 54 -1.91 4.50 6.62
C TYR A 54 -3.05 5.35 6.09
N GLU A 55 -3.53 6.25 6.93
CA GLU A 55 -4.60 7.19 6.63
C GLU A 55 -4.05 8.61 6.48
N ARG A 56 -4.54 9.29 5.46
CA ARG A 56 -4.42 10.74 5.29
C ARG A 56 -5.76 11.28 4.85
N ASP A 57 -6.21 12.36 5.47
CA ASP A 57 -7.46 13.04 5.14
C ASP A 57 -8.69 12.10 5.07
N GLY A 58 -8.77 11.10 5.95
CA GLY A 58 -9.90 10.18 6.04
C GLY A 58 -9.89 9.02 5.04
N VAL A 59 -8.85 8.88 4.20
CA VAL A 59 -8.73 7.82 3.19
C VAL A 59 -7.46 7.00 3.36
N VAL A 60 -7.47 5.74 2.86
CA VAL A 60 -6.27 4.90 2.86
C VAL A 60 -5.29 5.35 1.78
N VAL A 61 -4.09 5.74 2.20
CA VAL A 61 -2.98 6.16 1.31
C VAL A 61 -1.88 5.12 1.19
N GLY A 62 -1.81 4.20 2.15
CA GLY A 62 -0.83 3.12 2.11
C GLY A 62 -1.19 1.93 2.99
N VAL A 63 -0.57 0.80 2.68
CA VAL A 63 -0.65 -0.42 3.49
C VAL A 63 0.72 -1.04 3.59
N VAL A 64 1.19 -1.24 4.82
CA VAL A 64 2.45 -1.94 5.11
C VAL A 64 2.13 -3.22 5.86
N GLY A 65 2.72 -4.33 5.45
CA GLY A 65 2.57 -5.59 6.17
C GLY A 65 3.80 -6.48 6.09
N GLY A 66 4.08 -7.17 7.18
CA GLY A 66 5.13 -8.18 7.31
C GLY A 66 4.53 -9.58 7.36
N GLY A 67 4.98 -10.49 6.50
CA GLY A 67 4.55 -11.91 6.52
C GLY A 67 3.07 -12.15 6.12
N LEU A 68 2.40 -11.13 5.57
CA LEU A 68 0.99 -11.15 5.12
C LEU A 68 0.83 -10.67 3.66
N PRO A 69 1.59 -11.22 2.69
CA PRO A 69 1.64 -10.72 1.31
C PRO A 69 0.26 -10.63 0.63
N GLY A 70 -0.59 -11.62 0.86
CA GLY A 70 -1.93 -11.69 0.28
C GLY A 70 -2.88 -10.60 0.78
N LYS A 71 -2.74 -10.16 2.04
CA LYS A 71 -3.56 -9.08 2.61
C LYS A 71 -3.13 -7.72 2.08
N VAL A 72 -1.82 -7.47 2.04
CA VAL A 72 -1.25 -6.25 1.45
C VAL A 72 -1.70 -6.12 -0.01
N MET A 73 -1.50 -7.15 -0.84
CA MET A 73 -1.79 -7.05 -2.28
C MET A 73 -3.27 -6.81 -2.62
N LYS A 74 -4.21 -7.21 -1.76
CA LYS A 74 -5.65 -6.93 -1.93
C LYS A 74 -5.99 -5.43 -1.76
N ALA A 75 -5.16 -4.67 -1.03
CA ALA A 75 -5.40 -3.26 -0.77
C ALA A 75 -5.04 -2.32 -1.94
N ARG A 76 -4.33 -2.83 -2.97
CA ARG A 76 -3.88 -1.99 -4.11
C ARG A 76 -5.02 -1.22 -4.76
N GLY A 77 -6.14 -1.89 -5.04
CA GLY A 77 -7.31 -1.23 -5.65
C GLY A 77 -7.97 -0.21 -4.72
N LYS A 78 -7.95 -0.46 -3.41
CA LYS A 78 -8.51 0.45 -2.39
C LYS A 78 -7.72 1.74 -2.28
N ILE A 79 -6.39 1.65 -2.31
CA ILE A 79 -5.49 2.82 -2.36
C ILE A 79 -5.70 3.60 -3.67
N ALA A 80 -5.73 2.92 -4.82
CA ALA A 80 -5.95 3.57 -6.11
C ALA A 80 -7.31 4.31 -6.19
N ALA A 81 -8.30 3.85 -5.43
CA ALA A 81 -9.63 4.44 -5.36
C ALA A 81 -9.80 5.45 -4.21
N ALA A 82 -8.74 5.77 -3.43
CA ALA A 82 -8.81 6.61 -2.24
C ALA A 82 -9.97 6.22 -1.31
N THR A 83 -10.07 4.92 -0.99
CA THR A 83 -11.18 4.38 -0.19
C THR A 83 -11.19 5.01 1.21
N PRO A 84 -12.36 5.41 1.75
CA PRO A 84 -12.46 5.88 3.14
C PRO A 84 -11.86 4.88 4.13
N ILE A 85 -11.10 5.37 5.10
CA ILE A 85 -10.45 4.51 6.09
C ILE A 85 -11.49 3.72 6.92
N SER A 86 -12.67 4.29 7.14
CA SER A 86 -13.77 3.64 7.86
C SER A 86 -14.23 2.36 7.16
N GLU A 87 -14.18 2.29 5.83
CA GLU A 87 -14.48 1.07 5.08
C GLU A 87 -13.36 0.03 5.16
N MET A 88 -12.12 0.47 5.41
CA MET A 88 -10.99 -0.44 5.59
C MET A 88 -10.98 -1.08 6.97
N LEU A 89 -11.48 -0.37 7.98
CA LEU A 89 -11.49 -0.78 9.39
C LEU A 89 -12.78 -1.49 9.84
N GLY A 90 -13.80 -1.53 8.98
CA GLY A 90 -15.11 -2.14 9.24
C GLY A 90 -15.15 -3.67 9.14
#